data_AF-A9G8A2-F1
#
_entry.id   AF-A9G8A2-F1
#
_cell.length_a   1.000
_cell.length_b   1.000
_cell.length_c   1.000
_cell.angle_alpha   90.00
_cell.angle_beta   90.00
_cell.angle_gamma   90.00
#
_symmetry.space_group_name_H-M   'P 1'
#
loop_
_entity.id
_entity.type
_entity.pdbx_description
1 polymer ?
#
loop_
_entity_poly.entity_id
_entity_poly.type
_entity_poly.pdbx_seq_one_letter_code
_entity_poly.pdbx_strand_id
1 'polypeptide(L)'
;MGVLRLACVACVVCVSCASSCASDHQVSPWGAAGRPTLGAFVAPPDLDARLHAIDVEAAELGLKLDVELRGALRRGGEVVMRGYSGTDALGRRTSAVRVATPHGVVIAAGPLDSGRVDRRQATQLIPSLLPGREPEATEQLGVFRSGTDLNRDGAPDVVLRNEGGELEIWAVQPLGAAQYAVELAAPPRFALDVDQDGILELAGRIPLGEGDPIAPDLLDVAGFEGDRYTHRGSVARAFHAARAEGPGAETAGQGKRQEPPKDDAARLRGALERAWHALLAGRPAAETLATLDREPVTPALRGAFSAHRARVAAAASGPPAPPGAGGVPTRPQGASETPARR
;
A
#
# COMPACT_ATOMS: atom_id res chain seq x y z
N MET A 1 31.53 0.52 44.87
CA MET A 1 32.73 1.30 44.49
C MET A 1 33.90 0.34 44.38
N GLY A 2 34.20 -0.13 43.18
CA GLY A 2 35.31 -1.04 42.92
C GLY A 2 36.17 -0.46 41.80
N VAL A 3 37.35 0.01 42.17
CA VAL A 3 38.39 0.52 41.28
C VAL A 3 39.24 -0.67 40.85
N LEU A 4 39.40 -0.93 39.54
CA LEU A 4 40.52 -1.73 39.07
C LEU A 4 41.14 -1.22 37.75
N ARG A 5 42.46 -1.19 37.80
CA ARG A 5 43.48 -0.62 36.92
C ARG A 5 43.54 -1.23 35.50
N LEU A 6 43.74 -0.32 34.53
CA LEU A 6 44.88 -0.23 33.60
C LEU A 6 45.55 -1.54 33.10
N ALA A 7 45.46 -1.78 31.79
CA ALA A 7 46.51 -2.49 31.04
C ALA A 7 46.65 -1.89 29.64
N CYS A 8 47.70 -1.08 29.47
CA CYS A 8 48.29 -0.72 28.18
C CYS A 8 48.84 -1.99 27.51
N VAL A 9 48.48 -2.25 26.25
CA VAL A 9 49.25 -3.15 25.38
C VAL A 9 49.47 -2.50 24.02
N ALA A 10 50.72 -2.08 23.87
CA ALA A 10 51.57 -1.97 22.70
C ALA A 10 50.95 -1.90 21.29
N CYS A 11 51.26 -0.77 20.64
CA CYS A 11 51.43 -0.63 19.20
C CYS A 11 52.30 -1.75 18.61
N VAL A 12 51.80 -2.42 17.59
CA VAL A 12 52.63 -3.05 16.55
C VAL A 12 52.32 -2.33 15.24
N VAL A 13 53.22 -1.42 14.90
CA VAL A 13 53.28 -0.78 13.58
C VAL A 13 53.97 -1.76 12.64
N CYS A 14 53.19 -2.48 11.84
CA CYS A 14 53.71 -3.17 10.65
C CYS A 14 53.50 -2.26 9.44
N VAL A 15 54.52 -1.45 9.17
CA VAL A 15 54.78 -0.86 7.85
C VAL A 15 55.15 -2.02 6.93
N SER A 16 54.37 -2.27 5.88
CA SER A 16 54.84 -2.98 4.68
C SER A 16 53.86 -2.79 3.51
N CYS A 17 54.44 -2.28 2.42
CA CYS A 17 53.99 -2.38 1.02
C CYS A 17 52.81 -1.49 0.59
N ALA A 18 53.13 -0.20 0.42
CA ALA A 18 52.53 0.63 -0.61
C ALA A 18 52.90 0.09 -2.01
N SER A 19 52.23 -0.99 -2.43
CA SER A 19 52.07 -1.30 -3.84
C SER A 19 50.92 -0.45 -4.33
N SER A 20 51.19 0.81 -4.68
CA SER A 20 50.23 1.60 -5.45
C SER A 20 50.10 0.93 -6.80
N CYS A 21 49.15 0.02 -6.93
CA CYS A 21 48.52 -0.28 -8.20
C CYS A 21 47.92 1.05 -8.66
N ALA A 22 48.72 1.86 -9.36
CA ALA A 22 48.22 2.89 -10.25
C ALA A 22 47.57 2.14 -11.40
N SER A 23 46.39 1.57 -11.13
CA SER A 23 45.50 1.21 -12.21
C SER A 23 45.10 2.54 -12.83
N ASP A 24 45.68 2.79 -13.99
CA ASP A 24 45.26 3.83 -14.90
C ASP A 24 43.88 3.42 -15.43
N HIS A 25 42.88 3.45 -14.54
CA HIS A 25 41.49 3.32 -14.88
C HIS A 25 41.12 4.62 -15.59
N GLN A 26 41.50 4.72 -16.86
CA GLN A 26 40.78 5.57 -17.78
C GLN A 26 39.36 5.03 -17.84
N VAL A 27 38.50 5.57 -16.97
CA VAL A 27 37.06 5.37 -17.03
C VAL A 27 36.57 6.14 -18.26
N SER A 28 36.77 5.49 -19.41
CA SER A 28 36.29 5.82 -20.74
C SER A 28 36.85 7.13 -21.37
N PRO A 29 37.24 7.12 -22.66
CA PRO A 29 37.98 8.21 -23.34
C PRO A 29 37.14 9.46 -23.63
N TRP A 30 36.02 9.69 -22.94
CA TRP A 30 35.15 10.83 -23.17
C TRP A 30 35.77 12.18 -22.74
N GLY A 31 36.98 12.21 -22.19
CA GLY A 31 37.59 13.37 -21.52
C GLY A 31 37.93 14.60 -22.38
N ALA A 32 38.19 14.47 -23.68
CA ALA A 32 39.00 15.50 -24.38
C ALA A 32 38.38 16.14 -25.64
N ALA A 33 37.18 15.75 -26.08
CA ALA A 33 36.55 16.36 -27.27
C ALA A 33 35.11 16.79 -26.95
N GLY A 34 34.72 17.97 -27.46
CA GLY A 34 33.47 18.68 -27.18
C GLY A 34 32.26 17.78 -26.95
N ARG A 35 31.95 17.54 -25.67
CA ARG A 35 30.87 16.67 -25.27
C ARG A 35 29.53 17.33 -25.64
N PRO A 36 28.60 16.59 -26.27
CA PRO A 36 27.20 16.96 -26.17
C PRO A 36 26.89 17.07 -24.66
N THR A 37 26.24 18.16 -24.25
CA THR A 37 25.82 18.30 -22.86
C THR A 37 24.89 17.13 -22.52
N LEU A 38 24.74 16.79 -21.23
CA LEU A 38 23.77 15.74 -20.83
C LEU A 38 22.38 15.99 -21.43
N GLY A 39 22.01 17.26 -21.59
CA GLY A 39 20.78 17.71 -22.25
C GLY A 39 20.66 17.36 -23.74
N ALA A 40 21.75 17.00 -24.43
CA ALA A 40 21.68 16.49 -25.80
C ALA A 40 21.19 15.04 -25.88
N PHE A 41 21.25 14.30 -24.76
CA PHE A 41 20.77 12.92 -24.65
C PHE A 41 19.44 12.80 -23.88
N VAL A 42 19.01 13.89 -23.24
CA VAL A 42 17.74 13.97 -22.53
C VAL A 42 16.76 14.72 -23.43
N ALA A 43 15.80 14.00 -23.99
CA ALA A 43 14.71 14.64 -24.73
C ALA A 43 14.07 15.73 -23.85
N PRO A 44 13.74 16.90 -24.40
CA PRO A 44 13.06 17.94 -23.65
C PRO A 44 11.76 17.38 -23.06
N PRO A 45 11.37 17.80 -21.85
CA PRO A 45 10.11 17.37 -21.27
C PRO A 45 8.93 17.75 -22.17
N ASP A 46 8.15 16.77 -22.60
CA ASP A 46 7.02 16.95 -23.51
C ASP A 46 5.90 15.99 -23.09
N LEU A 47 5.04 16.47 -22.19
CA LEU A 47 3.96 15.68 -21.64
C LEU A 47 2.93 15.31 -22.73
N ASP A 48 2.61 16.22 -23.65
CA ASP A 48 1.60 15.99 -24.68
C ASP A 48 2.03 14.89 -25.66
N ALA A 49 3.30 14.88 -26.08
CA ALA A 49 3.84 13.79 -26.90
C ALA A 49 3.78 12.44 -26.17
N ARG A 50 3.99 12.40 -24.85
CA ARG A 50 3.85 11.17 -24.04
C ARG A 50 2.40 10.71 -23.95
N LEU A 51 1.47 11.63 -23.72
CA LEU A 51 0.04 11.32 -23.66
C LEU A 51 -0.47 10.79 -25.01
N HIS A 52 -0.03 11.39 -26.11
CA HIS A 52 -0.36 10.90 -27.44
C HIS A 52 0.18 9.48 -27.70
N ALA A 53 1.44 9.21 -27.32
CA ALA A 53 2.04 7.88 -27.45
C ALA A 53 1.28 6.82 -26.62
N ILE A 54 0.85 7.20 -25.41
CA ILE A 54 0.00 6.34 -24.57
C ILE A 54 -1.34 6.05 -25.27
N ASP A 55 -1.99 7.04 -25.88
CA ASP A 55 -3.28 6.84 -26.54
C ASP A 55 -3.16 5.88 -27.74
N VAL A 56 -2.07 5.97 -28.49
CA VAL A 56 -1.77 5.03 -29.59
C VAL A 56 -1.59 3.60 -29.04
N GLU A 57 -0.76 3.42 -28.01
CA GLU A 57 -0.56 2.12 -27.35
C GLU A 57 -1.88 1.53 -26.83
N ALA A 58 -2.69 2.33 -26.13
CA ALA A 58 -3.97 1.90 -25.59
C ALA A 58 -4.94 1.47 -26.71
N ALA A 59 -4.99 2.22 -27.81
CA ALA A 59 -5.82 1.88 -28.96
C ALA A 59 -5.39 0.57 -29.63
N GLU A 60 -4.08 0.32 -29.77
CA GLU A 60 -3.54 -0.95 -30.29
C GLU A 60 -3.92 -2.15 -29.42
N LEU A 61 -4.03 -1.95 -28.11
CA LEU A 61 -4.50 -2.95 -27.15
C LEU A 61 -6.04 -3.08 -27.09
N GLY A 62 -6.78 -2.31 -27.87
CA GLY A 62 -8.25 -2.29 -27.84
C GLY A 62 -8.82 -1.68 -26.55
N LEU A 63 -8.03 -0.90 -25.84
CA LEU A 63 -8.42 -0.20 -24.62
C LEU A 63 -9.00 1.18 -24.95
N LYS A 64 -9.94 1.64 -24.12
CA LYS A 64 -10.57 2.96 -24.23
C LYS A 64 -10.29 3.75 -22.96
N LEU A 65 -9.97 5.03 -23.13
CA LEU A 65 -9.81 5.95 -22.01
C LEU A 65 -11.15 6.06 -21.26
N ASP A 66 -11.13 5.74 -19.97
CA ASP A 66 -12.28 5.80 -19.07
C ASP A 66 -12.18 7.02 -18.14
N VAL A 67 -10.99 7.25 -17.60
CA VAL A 67 -10.74 8.35 -16.66
C VAL A 67 -9.40 9.02 -16.93
N GLU A 68 -9.36 10.35 -16.85
CA GLU A 68 -8.15 11.16 -16.79
C GLU A 68 -8.16 12.03 -15.53
N LEU A 69 -7.08 11.97 -14.75
CA LEU A 69 -6.86 12.81 -13.57
C LEU A 69 -5.56 13.59 -13.76
N ARG A 70 -5.50 14.79 -13.19
CA ARG A 70 -4.35 15.69 -13.24
C ARG A 70 -3.95 16.07 -11.82
N GLY A 71 -2.66 16.07 -11.56
CA GLY A 71 -2.05 16.42 -10.27
C GLY A 71 -0.83 17.32 -10.44
N ALA A 72 -0.32 17.86 -9.33
CA ALA A 72 0.83 18.76 -9.33
C ALA A 72 2.05 18.10 -8.66
N LEU A 73 3.24 18.33 -9.22
CA LEU A 73 4.51 17.89 -8.65
C LEU A 73 5.16 19.03 -7.83
N ARG A 74 5.86 18.71 -6.73
CA ARG A 74 6.45 19.72 -5.80
C ARG A 74 7.37 20.76 -6.42
N ARG A 75 7.98 20.49 -7.58
CA ARG A 75 8.96 21.37 -8.24
C ARG A 75 8.40 22.15 -9.43
N GLY A 76 7.07 22.24 -9.53
CA GLY A 76 6.41 22.68 -10.75
C GLY A 76 6.42 21.56 -11.78
N GLY A 77 5.31 21.42 -12.49
CA GLY A 77 5.08 20.31 -13.40
C GLY A 77 3.79 19.58 -13.06
N GLU A 78 3.25 18.94 -14.08
CA GLU A 78 1.98 18.24 -14.03
C GLU A 78 2.22 16.73 -14.06
N VAL A 79 1.41 15.98 -13.33
CA VAL A 79 1.26 14.54 -13.52
C VAL A 79 -0.12 14.25 -14.08
N VAL A 80 -0.19 13.39 -15.10
CA VAL A 80 -1.45 12.96 -15.71
C VAL A 80 -1.59 11.46 -15.52
N MET A 81 -2.70 11.05 -14.92
CA MET A 81 -3.04 9.65 -14.68
C MET A 81 -4.21 9.29 -15.58
N ARG A 82 -4.04 8.27 -16.42
CA ARG A 82 -5.10 7.77 -17.30
C ARG A 82 -5.44 6.33 -16.96
N GLY A 83 -6.71 6.09 -16.69
CA GLY A 83 -7.29 4.76 -16.52
C GLY A 83 -8.02 4.36 -17.79
N TYR A 84 -7.76 3.13 -18.24
CA TYR A 84 -8.34 2.56 -19.44
C TYR A 84 -9.13 1.31 -19.11
N SER A 85 -10.15 1.03 -19.93
CA SER A 85 -10.93 -0.20 -19.87
C SER A 85 -11.11 -0.81 -21.26
N GLY A 86 -11.25 -2.14 -21.32
CA GLY A 86 -11.48 -2.85 -22.57
C GLY A 86 -11.79 -4.32 -22.33
N THR A 87 -11.60 -5.12 -23.38
CA THR A 87 -11.70 -6.58 -23.30
C THR A 87 -10.49 -7.23 -23.92
N ASP A 88 -9.97 -8.31 -23.31
CA ASP A 88 -8.89 -9.09 -23.88
C ASP A 88 -9.36 -9.96 -25.07
N ALA A 89 -8.44 -10.70 -25.70
CA ALA A 89 -8.72 -11.55 -26.84
C ALA A 89 -9.73 -12.69 -26.55
N LEU A 90 -10.02 -12.96 -25.28
CA LEU A 90 -11.01 -13.94 -24.82
C LEU A 90 -12.35 -13.29 -24.45
N GLY A 91 -12.52 -11.99 -24.71
CA GLY A 91 -13.72 -11.22 -24.39
C GLY A 91 -13.87 -10.91 -22.89
N ARG A 92 -12.84 -11.13 -22.08
CA ARG A 92 -12.87 -10.85 -20.64
C ARG A 92 -12.54 -9.39 -20.42
N ARG A 93 -13.16 -8.75 -19.43
CA ARG A 93 -12.85 -7.37 -19.07
C ARG A 93 -11.38 -7.24 -18.67
N THR A 94 -10.77 -6.13 -19.08
CA THR A 94 -9.40 -5.76 -18.70
C THR A 94 -9.32 -4.26 -18.45
N SER A 95 -8.33 -3.85 -17.67
CA SER A 95 -8.04 -2.47 -17.34
C SER A 95 -6.55 -2.20 -17.38
N ALA A 96 -6.19 -0.95 -17.62
CA ALA A 96 -4.80 -0.50 -17.57
C ALA A 96 -4.72 0.91 -16.96
N VAL A 97 -3.58 1.23 -16.37
CA VAL A 97 -3.25 2.58 -15.93
C VAL A 97 -1.92 3.01 -16.50
N ARG A 98 -1.86 4.25 -16.96
CA ARG A 98 -0.63 4.94 -17.36
C ARG A 98 -0.55 6.25 -16.60
N VAL A 99 0.58 6.50 -15.94
CA VAL A 99 0.85 7.75 -15.24
C VAL A 99 2.06 8.40 -15.88
N ALA A 100 1.88 9.61 -16.39
CA ALA A 100 2.90 10.35 -17.11
C ALA A 100 3.25 11.65 -16.39
N THR A 101 4.54 11.96 -16.40
CA THR A 101 5.10 13.27 -16.07
C THR A 101 5.74 13.85 -17.33
N PRO A 102 6.21 15.11 -17.32
CA PRO A 102 6.94 15.67 -18.46
C PRO A 102 8.19 14.86 -18.81
N HIS A 103 8.73 14.09 -17.86
CA HIS A 103 9.95 13.30 -18.06
C HIS A 103 9.69 11.88 -18.58
N GLY A 104 8.44 11.39 -18.55
CA GLY A 104 8.10 10.07 -19.09
C GLY A 104 6.94 9.40 -18.36
N VAL A 105 6.68 8.14 -18.72
CA VAL A 105 5.70 7.29 -18.05
C VAL A 105 6.35 6.68 -16.81
N VAL A 106 5.81 7.01 -15.64
CA VAL A 106 6.34 6.61 -14.32
C VAL A 106 5.58 5.43 -13.70
N ILE A 107 4.37 5.13 -14.18
CA ILE A 107 3.61 3.92 -13.86
C ILE A 107 2.97 3.38 -15.13
N ALA A 108 3.13 2.07 -15.37
CA ALA A 108 2.43 1.32 -16.39
C ALA A 108 1.91 0.01 -15.79
N ALA A 109 0.60 -0.02 -15.46
CA ALA A 109 -0.08 -1.19 -14.93
C ALA A 109 -1.11 -1.72 -15.93
N GLY A 110 -1.32 -3.04 -15.96
CA GLY A 110 -2.20 -3.69 -16.92
C GLY A 110 -1.45 -4.36 -18.08
N PRO A 111 -2.18 -4.88 -19.08
CA PRO A 111 -1.57 -5.63 -20.17
C PRO A 111 -0.56 -4.76 -20.93
N LEU A 112 0.60 -5.34 -21.21
CA LEU A 112 1.56 -4.86 -22.21
C LEU A 112 1.38 -5.58 -23.55
N ASP A 113 0.72 -6.74 -23.51
CA ASP A 113 0.30 -7.53 -24.65
C ASP A 113 -1.09 -8.12 -24.39
N SER A 114 -1.77 -8.57 -25.46
CA SER A 114 -3.12 -9.12 -25.39
C SER A 114 -3.19 -10.53 -24.78
N GLY A 115 -2.06 -11.15 -24.44
CA GLY A 115 -1.97 -12.58 -24.13
C GLY A 115 -1.91 -12.91 -22.64
N ARG A 116 -1.46 -11.98 -21.78
CA ARG A 116 -1.26 -12.26 -20.35
C ARG A 116 -1.81 -11.17 -19.45
N VAL A 117 -2.96 -11.44 -18.82
CA VAL A 117 -3.55 -10.60 -17.77
C VAL A 117 -3.22 -11.20 -16.40
N ASP A 118 -2.38 -10.51 -15.62
CA ASP A 118 -2.26 -10.80 -14.19
C ASP A 118 -3.37 -10.09 -13.42
N ARG A 119 -4.35 -10.86 -12.94
CA ARG A 119 -5.53 -10.34 -12.25
C ARG A 119 -5.27 -9.92 -10.81
N ARG A 120 -4.11 -10.31 -10.26
CA ARG A 120 -3.69 -9.89 -8.92
C ARG A 120 -3.11 -8.49 -8.93
N GLN A 121 -2.57 -8.04 -10.07
CA GLN A 121 -2.05 -6.69 -10.23
C GLN A 121 -3.19 -5.67 -10.13
N ALA A 122 -2.96 -4.58 -9.41
CA ALA A 122 -3.87 -3.45 -9.44
C ALA A 122 -3.74 -2.69 -10.76
N THR A 123 -4.80 -2.71 -11.57
CA THR A 123 -4.78 -2.18 -12.95
C THR A 123 -5.94 -1.23 -13.23
N GLN A 124 -6.80 -0.99 -12.25
CA GLN A 124 -7.89 -0.03 -12.34
C GLN A 124 -7.54 1.24 -11.57
N LEU A 125 -7.57 2.40 -12.24
CA LEU A 125 -7.41 3.70 -11.58
C LEU A 125 -8.64 4.02 -10.73
N ILE A 126 -8.44 4.36 -9.46
CA ILE A 126 -9.51 4.77 -8.54
C ILE A 126 -9.54 6.29 -8.45
N PRO A 127 -10.58 6.97 -8.98
CA PRO A 127 -10.62 8.43 -9.01
C PRO A 127 -10.75 9.04 -7.61
N SER A 128 -11.52 8.40 -6.73
CA SER A 128 -11.78 8.86 -5.36
C SER A 128 -11.93 7.65 -4.43
N LEU A 129 -11.39 7.78 -3.21
CA LEU A 129 -11.29 6.70 -2.22
C LEU A 129 -12.48 6.58 -1.26
N LEU A 130 -13.35 7.60 -1.19
CA LEU A 130 -14.53 7.52 -0.34
C LEU A 130 -15.64 6.71 -1.03
N PRO A 131 -16.29 5.76 -0.32
CA PRO A 131 -17.44 5.06 -0.85
C PRO A 131 -18.62 6.05 -0.93
N GLY A 132 -18.86 6.60 -2.11
CA GLY A 132 -20.11 7.29 -2.40
C GLY A 132 -21.29 6.33 -2.27
N ARG A 133 -21.91 6.27 -1.09
CA ARG A 133 -23.25 5.69 -0.88
C ARG A 133 -24.21 6.59 -0.10
N GLU A 134 -23.76 7.74 0.37
CA GLU A 134 -24.59 8.80 0.94
C GLU A 134 -24.79 9.88 -0.14
N PRO A 135 -26.03 10.18 -0.59
CA PRO A 135 -26.30 11.18 -1.63
C PRO A 135 -25.78 12.60 -1.31
N GLU A 136 -25.62 12.92 -0.02
CA GLU A 136 -25.11 14.21 0.46
C GLU A 136 -23.57 14.27 0.55
N ALA A 137 -22.86 13.14 0.40
CA ALA A 137 -21.38 13.10 0.44
C ALA A 137 -20.70 13.50 -0.89
N THR A 138 -21.47 14.03 -1.85
CA THR A 138 -20.95 14.43 -3.16
C THR A 138 -20.03 15.66 -3.09
N GLU A 139 -20.10 16.48 -2.04
CA GLU A 139 -19.13 17.57 -1.81
C GLU A 139 -17.80 17.09 -1.21
N GLN A 140 -17.78 15.96 -0.48
CA GLN A 140 -16.56 15.39 0.10
C GLN A 140 -15.77 14.49 -0.87
N LEU A 141 -16.35 14.12 -2.01
CA LEU A 141 -15.64 13.39 -3.09
C LEU A 141 -14.37 14.11 -3.58
N GLY A 142 -14.25 15.42 -3.31
CA GLY A 142 -13.09 16.25 -3.65
C GLY A 142 -11.89 16.14 -2.70
N VAL A 143 -12.03 15.59 -1.48
CA VAL A 143 -10.93 15.62 -0.50
C VAL A 143 -9.90 14.51 -0.76
N PHE A 144 -10.34 13.35 -1.22
CA PHE A 144 -9.48 12.17 -1.32
C PHE A 144 -9.46 11.58 -2.73
N ARG A 145 -8.80 12.30 -3.62
CA ARG A 145 -8.73 12.01 -5.04
C ARG A 145 -7.37 11.43 -5.41
N SER A 146 -7.32 10.43 -6.29
CA SER A 146 -6.04 10.09 -6.92
C SER A 146 -5.46 11.33 -7.63
N GLY A 147 -4.16 11.55 -7.49
CA GLY A 147 -3.44 12.71 -7.98
C GLY A 147 -3.27 13.83 -6.97
N THR A 148 -3.80 13.68 -5.75
CA THR A 148 -3.53 14.58 -4.62
C THR A 148 -2.59 13.92 -3.62
N ASP A 149 -2.01 14.72 -2.75
CA ASP A 149 -1.16 14.28 -1.64
C ASP A 149 -2.04 13.78 -0.47
N LEU A 150 -2.35 12.48 -0.48
CA LEU A 150 -3.33 11.86 0.43
C LEU A 150 -2.76 11.68 1.84
N ASN A 151 -1.44 11.62 1.98
CA ASN A 151 -0.74 11.35 3.23
C ASN A 151 0.15 12.53 3.72
N ARG A 152 0.12 13.66 3.03
CA ARG A 152 0.88 14.88 3.33
C ARG A 152 2.40 14.72 3.26
N ASP A 153 2.91 13.73 2.52
CA ASP A 153 4.34 13.60 2.25
C ASP A 153 4.83 14.59 1.16
N GLY A 154 3.87 15.19 0.46
CA GLY A 154 4.05 16.21 -0.57
C GLY A 154 4.15 15.68 -1.99
N ALA A 155 4.07 14.37 -2.22
CA ALA A 155 3.93 13.80 -3.55
C ALA A 155 2.46 13.56 -3.88
N PRO A 156 2.03 13.70 -5.15
CA PRO A 156 0.71 13.24 -5.55
C PRO A 156 0.66 11.71 -5.53
N ASP A 157 -0.41 11.17 -4.96
CA ASP A 157 -0.62 9.74 -4.80
C ASP A 157 -1.54 9.16 -5.86
N VAL A 158 -1.21 7.98 -6.36
CA VAL A 158 -2.04 7.24 -7.32
C VAL A 158 -2.61 6.01 -6.65
N VAL A 159 -3.93 5.88 -6.68
CA VAL A 159 -4.65 4.76 -6.10
C VAL A 159 -5.10 3.82 -7.21
N LEU A 160 -4.65 2.58 -7.13
CA LEU A 160 -5.01 1.50 -8.04
C LEU A 160 -5.83 0.44 -7.32
N ARG A 161 -6.63 -0.31 -8.07
CA ARG A 161 -7.39 -1.47 -7.57
C ARG A 161 -7.23 -2.69 -8.47
N ASN A 162 -7.13 -3.88 -7.87
CA ASN A 162 -7.13 -5.16 -8.59
C ASN A 162 -8.54 -5.76 -8.71
N GLU A 163 -8.68 -6.89 -9.42
CA GLU A 163 -9.99 -7.56 -9.58
C GLU A 163 -10.57 -8.06 -8.24
N GLY A 164 -9.72 -8.33 -7.24
CA GLY A 164 -10.12 -8.71 -5.88
C GLY A 164 -10.61 -7.55 -5.01
N GLY A 165 -10.56 -6.32 -5.53
CA GLY A 165 -10.93 -5.10 -4.81
C GLY A 165 -9.85 -4.56 -3.88
N GLU A 166 -8.64 -5.11 -3.94
CA GLU A 166 -7.50 -4.69 -3.12
C GLU A 166 -6.88 -3.41 -3.71
N LEU A 167 -6.50 -2.50 -2.83
CA LEU A 167 -5.96 -1.19 -3.15
C LEU A 167 -4.43 -1.21 -3.11
N GLU A 168 -3.82 -0.50 -4.06
CA GLU A 168 -2.41 -0.13 -4.02
C GLU A 168 -2.30 1.38 -4.09
N ILE A 169 -1.38 1.97 -3.32
CA ILE A 169 -1.11 3.41 -3.34
C ILE A 169 0.34 3.64 -3.73
N TRP A 170 0.55 4.56 -4.65
CA TRP A 170 1.83 4.87 -5.24
C TRP A 170 2.16 6.35 -5.09
N ALA A 171 3.28 6.66 -4.46
CA ALA A 171 3.88 7.99 -4.44
C ALA A 171 4.41 8.31 -5.84
N VAL A 172 3.97 9.40 -6.46
CA VAL A 172 4.51 9.81 -7.76
C VAL A 172 5.56 10.90 -7.62
N GLN A 173 6.72 10.64 -8.19
CA GLN A 173 7.83 11.56 -8.29
C GLN A 173 8.04 11.99 -9.74
N PRO A 174 8.77 13.09 -10.00
CA PRO A 174 8.99 13.56 -11.38
C PRO A 174 9.61 12.51 -12.31
N LEU A 175 10.46 11.62 -11.80
CA LEU A 175 11.23 10.64 -12.57
C LEU A 175 10.84 9.19 -12.30
N GLY A 176 9.82 8.93 -11.48
CA GLY A 176 9.45 7.57 -11.10
C GLY A 176 8.28 7.54 -10.14
N ALA A 177 7.93 6.34 -9.69
CA ALA A 177 6.93 6.14 -8.66
C ALA A 177 7.37 5.02 -7.70
N ALA A 178 6.90 5.07 -6.47
CA ALA A 178 7.15 4.06 -5.46
C ALA A 178 5.83 3.64 -4.82
N GLN A 179 5.57 2.33 -4.79
CA GLN A 179 4.44 1.79 -4.05
C GLN A 179 4.70 1.92 -2.55
N TYR A 180 3.72 2.44 -1.80
CA TYR A 180 3.81 2.42 -0.35
C TYR A 180 3.65 0.99 0.18
N ALA A 181 4.49 0.62 1.14
CA ALA A 181 4.26 -0.61 1.88
C ALA A 181 2.99 -0.47 2.73
N VAL A 182 2.18 -1.53 2.78
CA VAL A 182 0.96 -1.57 3.61
C VAL A 182 1.03 -2.77 4.54
N GLU A 183 1.00 -2.50 5.84
CA GLU A 183 0.95 -3.51 6.90
C GLU A 183 -0.47 -3.57 7.47
N LEU A 184 -1.24 -4.55 6.99
CA LEU A 184 -2.58 -4.90 7.47
C LEU A 184 -2.73 -6.43 7.53
N ALA A 185 -3.58 -6.92 8.43
CA ALA A 185 -3.96 -8.33 8.53
C ALA A 185 -4.90 -8.79 7.39
N ALA A 186 -5.59 -7.85 6.75
CA ALA A 186 -6.38 -8.05 5.54
C ALA A 186 -5.90 -7.07 4.46
N PRO A 187 -5.95 -7.44 3.16
CA PRO A 187 -5.64 -6.50 2.09
C PRO A 187 -6.46 -5.20 2.21
N PRO A 188 -5.87 -4.02 1.97
CA PRO A 188 -6.60 -2.75 2.00
C PRO A 188 -7.65 -2.76 0.89
N ARG A 189 -8.89 -2.41 1.18
CA ARG A 189 -10.00 -2.39 0.18
C ARG A 189 -10.77 -1.08 0.15
N PHE A 190 -10.58 -0.23 1.16
CA PHE A 190 -11.19 1.08 1.27
C PHE A 190 -10.31 1.96 2.16
N ALA A 191 -10.61 3.25 2.18
CA ALA A 191 -9.95 4.22 3.04
C ALA A 191 -10.97 4.88 3.97
N LEU A 192 -10.50 5.39 5.10
CA LEU A 192 -11.27 6.08 6.13
C LEU A 192 -10.41 7.23 6.66
N ASP A 193 -11.04 8.31 7.09
CA ASP A 193 -10.41 9.35 7.91
C ASP A 193 -10.88 9.09 9.36
N VAL A 194 -10.09 8.31 10.11
CA VAL A 194 -10.57 7.75 11.39
C VAL A 194 -10.48 8.73 12.55
N ASP A 195 -9.63 9.75 12.45
CA ASP A 195 -9.46 10.80 13.46
C ASP A 195 -9.90 12.19 12.99
N GLN A 196 -10.45 12.30 11.78
CA GLN A 196 -11.01 13.51 11.17
C GLN A 196 -9.96 14.61 10.97
N ASP A 197 -8.70 14.23 10.77
CA ASP A 197 -7.61 15.17 10.54
C ASP A 197 -7.44 15.55 9.05
N GLY A 198 -8.22 14.92 8.16
CA GLY A 198 -8.17 15.09 6.71
C GLY A 198 -7.02 14.33 6.04
N ILE A 199 -6.42 13.35 6.70
CA ILE A 199 -5.51 12.34 6.16
C ILE A 199 -6.28 11.02 6.08
N LEU A 200 -5.95 10.19 5.08
CA LEU A 200 -6.57 8.88 4.98
C LEU A 200 -5.74 7.78 5.63
N GLU A 201 -6.42 6.97 6.41
CA GLU A 201 -6.02 5.61 6.74
C GLU A 201 -6.53 4.63 5.68
N LEU A 202 -5.78 3.55 5.51
CA LEU A 202 -6.24 2.39 4.73
C LEU A 202 -6.85 1.36 5.64
N ALA A 203 -7.87 0.68 5.14
CA ALA A 203 -8.60 -0.29 5.93
C ALA A 203 -8.92 -1.56 5.13
N GLY A 204 -8.90 -2.68 5.85
CA GLY A 204 -9.19 -4.01 5.34
C GLY A 204 -10.11 -4.76 6.30
N ARG A 205 -11.02 -5.57 5.75
CA ARG A 205 -11.88 -6.47 6.53
C ARG A 205 -11.51 -7.91 6.26
N ILE A 206 -11.42 -8.73 7.30
CA ILE A 206 -11.24 -10.17 7.14
C ILE A 206 -12.51 -10.75 6.48
N PRO A 207 -12.39 -11.40 5.32
CA PRO A 207 -13.55 -11.97 4.66
C PRO A 207 -14.14 -13.11 5.51
N LEU A 208 -15.46 -13.13 5.62
CA LEU A 208 -16.21 -14.18 6.31
C LEU A 208 -16.93 -15.04 5.27
N GLY A 209 -17.14 -16.30 5.62
CA GLY A 209 -18.00 -17.18 4.81
C GLY A 209 -19.45 -16.73 4.90
N GLU A 210 -20.19 -16.87 3.80
CA GLU A 210 -21.63 -16.67 3.82
C GLU A 210 -22.29 -17.62 4.83
N GLY A 211 -23.22 -17.10 5.65
CA GLY A 211 -23.91 -17.89 6.67
C GLY A 211 -23.10 -18.14 7.96
N ASP A 212 -21.99 -17.44 8.18
CA ASP A 212 -21.26 -17.50 9.47
C ASP A 212 -22.22 -17.13 10.63
N PRO A 213 -22.42 -18.02 11.61
CA PRO A 213 -23.44 -17.81 12.64
C PRO A 213 -23.06 -16.72 13.65
N ILE A 214 -21.78 -16.33 13.72
CA ILE A 214 -21.30 -15.25 14.60
C ILE A 214 -21.07 -13.98 13.78
N ALA A 215 -20.47 -14.09 12.59
CA ALA A 215 -20.22 -13.01 11.65
C ALA A 215 -19.59 -11.73 12.30
N PRO A 216 -18.36 -11.81 12.86
CA PRO A 216 -17.66 -10.64 13.41
C PRO A 216 -17.09 -9.70 12.35
N ASP A 217 -17.24 -8.38 12.54
CA ASP A 217 -16.61 -7.35 11.69
C ASP A 217 -15.16 -7.11 12.15
N LEU A 218 -14.24 -7.97 11.68
CA LEU A 218 -12.82 -7.86 11.98
C LEU A 218 -12.15 -6.86 11.03
N LEU A 219 -12.21 -5.58 11.42
CA LEU A 219 -11.65 -4.43 10.71
C LEU A 219 -10.21 -4.14 11.19
N ASP A 220 -9.27 -4.06 10.25
CA ASP A 220 -7.90 -3.55 10.47
C ASP A 220 -7.74 -2.19 9.77
N VAL A 221 -7.02 -1.27 10.41
CA VAL A 221 -6.78 0.10 9.94
C VAL A 221 -5.28 0.40 10.03
N ALA A 222 -4.73 1.03 9.00
CA ALA A 222 -3.34 1.43 8.91
C ALA A 222 -3.23 2.92 8.57
N GLY A 223 -2.60 3.68 9.46
CA GLY A 223 -2.24 5.07 9.23
C GLY A 223 -0.89 5.20 8.55
N PHE A 224 -0.66 6.34 7.89
CA PHE A 224 0.61 6.62 7.24
C PHE A 224 1.65 7.11 8.25
N GLU A 225 2.78 6.41 8.38
CA GLU A 225 3.87 6.81 9.26
C GLU A 225 5.23 6.51 8.62
N GLY A 226 6.06 7.54 8.50
CA GLY A 226 7.34 7.47 7.79
C GLY A 226 7.13 7.41 6.28
N ASP A 227 7.13 6.21 5.72
CA ASP A 227 7.07 5.91 4.28
C ASP A 227 6.12 4.74 3.96
N ARG A 228 5.25 4.38 4.90
CA ARG A 228 4.36 3.21 4.80
C ARG A 228 3.07 3.40 5.57
N TYR A 229 2.06 2.64 5.18
CA TYR A 229 0.84 2.46 5.96
C TYR A 229 1.05 1.30 6.94
N THR A 230 0.82 1.53 8.23
CA THR A 230 0.93 0.48 9.26
C THR A 230 -0.15 0.59 10.33
N HIS A 231 -0.72 -0.54 10.74
CA HIS A 231 -1.62 -0.59 11.90
C HIS A 231 -0.91 -0.33 13.24
N ARG A 232 0.44 -0.28 13.23
CA ARG A 232 1.24 -0.02 14.44
C ARG A 232 1.40 1.45 14.73
N GLY A 233 0.99 2.33 13.81
CA GLY A 233 1.11 3.76 13.99
C GLY A 233 0.18 4.30 15.07
N SER A 234 0.47 5.51 15.55
CA SER A 234 -0.27 6.13 16.67
C SER A 234 -1.76 6.25 16.39
N VAL A 235 -2.15 6.75 15.22
CA VAL A 235 -3.54 6.95 14.79
C VAL A 235 -4.30 5.63 14.74
N ALA A 236 -3.74 4.62 14.05
CA ALA A 236 -4.33 3.28 13.97
C ALA A 236 -4.50 2.65 15.36
N ARG A 237 -3.46 2.70 16.21
CA ARG A 237 -3.56 2.16 17.58
C ARG A 237 -4.60 2.88 18.42
N ALA A 238 -4.73 4.19 18.29
CA ALA A 238 -5.74 4.96 19.00
C ALA A 238 -7.16 4.54 18.56
N PHE A 239 -7.38 4.41 17.26
CA PHE A 239 -8.62 3.88 16.69
C PHE A 239 -8.95 2.49 17.24
N HIS A 240 -7.98 1.56 17.21
CA HIS A 240 -8.15 0.21 17.74
C HIS A 240 -8.37 0.21 19.26
N ALA A 241 -7.71 1.09 20.02
CA ALA A 241 -7.91 1.20 21.46
C ALA A 241 -9.34 1.62 21.80
N ALA A 242 -9.87 2.65 21.13
CA ALA A 242 -11.25 3.11 21.32
C ALA A 242 -12.27 2.01 21.00
N ARG A 243 -12.06 1.26 19.91
CA ARG A 243 -12.92 0.13 19.53
C ARG A 243 -12.84 -1.05 20.51
N ALA A 244 -11.67 -1.30 21.10
CA ALA A 244 -11.47 -2.36 22.09
C ALA A 244 -12.27 -2.12 23.38
N GLU A 245 -12.53 -0.86 23.74
CA GLU A 245 -13.32 -0.48 24.91
C GLU A 245 -14.83 -0.66 24.70
N GLY A 246 -15.26 -0.73 23.44
CA GLY A 246 -16.63 -1.01 23.03
C GLY A 246 -17.51 0.24 22.97
N PRO A 247 -18.73 0.11 22.40
CA PRO A 247 -19.69 1.20 22.34
C PRO A 247 -20.08 1.64 23.76
N GLY A 248 -19.73 2.86 24.13
CA GLY A 248 -20.02 3.44 25.45
C GLY A 248 -18.83 3.94 26.25
N ALA A 249 -17.59 3.71 25.81
CA ALA A 249 -16.40 4.22 26.51
C ALA A 249 -16.34 5.75 26.53
N GLU A 250 -16.67 6.40 25.40
CA GLU A 250 -16.70 7.87 25.29
C GLU A 250 -17.90 8.52 26.00
N THR A 251 -18.98 7.76 26.23
CA THR A 251 -20.21 8.25 26.91
C THR A 251 -20.34 7.80 28.37
N ALA A 252 -19.29 7.16 28.92
CA ALA A 252 -19.25 6.62 30.28
C ALA A 252 -19.46 7.67 31.40
N GLY A 253 -19.51 8.97 31.06
CA GLY A 253 -19.81 10.03 32.00
C GLY A 253 -21.29 10.19 32.40
N GLN A 254 -22.28 9.75 31.60
CA GLN A 254 -23.69 10.14 31.87
C GLN A 254 -24.79 9.11 31.53
N GLY A 255 -24.46 7.91 31.04
CA GLY A 255 -25.46 6.90 30.64
C GLY A 255 -25.51 5.66 31.52
N LYS A 256 -26.70 5.09 31.74
CA LYS A 256 -26.85 3.74 32.31
C LYS A 256 -26.07 2.74 31.43
N ARG A 257 -25.21 1.93 32.06
CA ARG A 257 -24.47 0.85 31.39
C ARG A 257 -25.44 -0.01 30.57
N GLN A 258 -25.20 -0.11 29.26
CA GLN A 258 -26.03 -0.91 28.38
C GLN A 258 -25.99 -2.38 28.83
N GLU A 259 -27.16 -3.00 28.97
CA GLU A 259 -27.24 -4.43 29.29
C GLU A 259 -26.60 -5.25 28.16
N PRO A 260 -25.89 -6.35 28.48
CA PRO A 260 -25.33 -7.24 27.47
C PRO A 260 -26.43 -7.78 26.53
N PRO A 261 -26.13 -8.01 25.24
CA PRO A 261 -27.05 -8.68 24.34
C PRO A 261 -27.49 -10.04 24.91
N LYS A 262 -28.78 -10.35 24.81
CA LYS A 262 -29.33 -11.67 25.19
C LYS A 262 -29.04 -12.76 24.16
N ASP A 263 -28.73 -12.37 22.93
CA ASP A 263 -28.33 -13.28 21.86
C ASP A 263 -26.86 -13.67 22.00
N ASP A 264 -26.59 -14.97 22.12
CA ASP A 264 -25.25 -15.52 22.28
C ASP A 264 -24.36 -15.21 21.07
N ALA A 265 -24.92 -15.21 19.85
CA ALA A 265 -24.15 -14.90 18.64
C ALA A 265 -23.68 -13.44 18.64
N ALA A 266 -24.59 -12.49 18.91
CA ALA A 266 -24.25 -11.07 19.03
C ALA A 266 -23.26 -10.77 20.17
N ARG A 267 -23.40 -11.46 21.31
CA ARG A 267 -22.44 -11.33 22.43
C ARG A 267 -21.04 -11.81 22.03
N LEU A 268 -20.94 -13.00 21.46
CA LEU A 268 -19.65 -13.56 21.00
C LEU A 268 -19.03 -12.73 19.88
N ARG A 269 -19.86 -12.19 18.97
CA ARG A 269 -19.43 -11.23 17.95
C ARG A 269 -18.69 -10.05 18.57
N GLY A 270 -19.33 -9.35 19.52
CA GLY A 270 -18.73 -8.21 20.18
C GLY A 270 -17.48 -8.57 21.00
N ALA A 271 -17.42 -9.76 21.58
CA ALA A 271 -16.23 -10.23 22.30
C ALA A 271 -15.03 -10.46 21.36
N LEU A 272 -15.28 -11.08 20.19
CA LEU A 272 -14.26 -11.31 19.16
C LEU A 272 -13.74 -9.98 18.58
N GLU A 273 -14.64 -9.05 18.27
CA GLU A 273 -14.28 -7.72 17.76
C GLU A 273 -13.45 -6.92 18.77
N ARG A 274 -13.88 -6.87 20.05
CA ARG A 274 -13.08 -6.20 21.09
C ARG A 274 -11.70 -6.83 21.27
N ALA A 275 -11.61 -8.17 21.24
CA ALA A 275 -10.33 -8.86 21.35
C ALA A 275 -9.42 -8.57 20.14
N TRP A 276 -9.97 -8.56 18.93
CA TRP A 276 -9.27 -8.17 17.70
C TRP A 276 -8.67 -6.76 17.82
N HIS A 277 -9.50 -5.78 18.15
CA HIS A 277 -9.08 -4.39 18.32
C HIS A 277 -8.09 -4.23 19.50
N ALA A 278 -8.27 -4.97 20.61
CA ALA A 278 -7.33 -4.95 21.73
C ALA A 278 -5.91 -5.39 21.32
N LEU A 279 -5.80 -6.44 20.49
CA LEU A 279 -4.51 -6.91 20.00
C LEU A 279 -3.85 -5.89 19.07
N LEU A 280 -4.60 -5.33 18.12
CA LEU A 280 -4.09 -4.32 17.19
C LEU A 280 -3.73 -2.99 17.87
N ALA A 281 -4.42 -2.65 18.98
CA ALA A 281 -4.03 -1.54 19.86
C ALA A 281 -2.71 -1.79 20.62
N GLY A 282 -2.15 -3.00 20.53
CA GLY A 282 -0.90 -3.39 21.20
C GLY A 282 -1.09 -3.86 22.64
N ARG A 283 -2.30 -4.26 23.06
CA ARG A 283 -2.51 -4.87 24.38
C ARG A 283 -1.85 -6.27 24.45
N PRO A 284 -1.43 -6.75 25.63
CA PRO A 284 -0.78 -8.05 25.77
C PRO A 284 -1.65 -9.18 25.22
N ALA A 285 -1.09 -9.98 24.30
CA ALA A 285 -1.83 -11.01 23.59
C ALA A 285 -2.36 -12.11 24.52
N ALA A 286 -1.53 -12.55 25.48
CA ALA A 286 -1.90 -13.58 26.43
C ALA A 286 -3.12 -13.20 27.28
N GLU A 287 -3.16 -11.97 27.80
CA GLU A 287 -4.27 -11.48 28.63
C GLU A 287 -5.55 -11.26 27.82
N THR A 288 -5.39 -10.72 26.60
CA THR A 288 -6.51 -10.47 25.69
C THR A 288 -7.18 -11.78 25.28
N LEU A 289 -6.39 -12.77 24.86
CA LEU A 289 -6.91 -14.09 24.48
C LEU A 289 -7.47 -14.87 25.68
N ALA A 290 -6.83 -14.78 26.85
CA ALA A 290 -7.35 -15.41 28.06
C ALA A 290 -8.71 -14.81 28.48
N THR A 291 -8.94 -13.52 28.22
CA THR A 291 -10.24 -12.88 28.46
C THR A 291 -11.29 -13.39 27.48
N LEU A 292 -10.96 -13.47 26.19
CA LEU A 292 -11.84 -14.02 25.16
C LEU A 292 -12.19 -15.50 25.43
N ASP A 293 -11.22 -16.30 25.89
CA ASP A 293 -11.40 -17.73 26.16
C ASP A 293 -12.33 -17.99 27.38
N ARG A 294 -12.66 -16.98 28.19
CA ARG A 294 -13.65 -17.08 29.30
C ARG A 294 -15.09 -16.86 28.85
N GLU A 295 -15.32 -16.41 27.62
CA GLU A 295 -16.68 -16.19 27.11
C GLU A 295 -17.46 -17.51 27.09
N PRO A 296 -18.70 -17.56 27.61
CA PRO A 296 -19.52 -18.76 27.49
C PRO A 296 -19.90 -19.00 26.02
N VAL A 297 -19.62 -20.21 25.51
CA VAL A 297 -19.91 -20.59 24.11
C VAL A 297 -20.85 -21.79 24.08
N THR A 298 -22.01 -21.62 23.45
CA THR A 298 -22.97 -22.71 23.28
C THR A 298 -22.43 -23.79 22.33
N PRO A 299 -22.88 -25.05 22.46
CA PRO A 299 -22.42 -26.12 21.58
C PRO A 299 -22.57 -25.81 20.08
N ALA A 300 -23.65 -25.11 19.70
CA ALA A 300 -23.93 -24.74 18.30
C ALA A 300 -22.93 -23.73 17.72
N LEU A 301 -22.34 -22.85 18.54
CA LEU A 301 -21.44 -21.78 18.07
C LEU A 301 -19.95 -22.12 18.24
N ARG A 302 -19.62 -23.23 18.89
CA ARG A 302 -18.24 -23.60 19.26
C ARG A 302 -17.28 -23.66 18.06
N GLY A 303 -17.70 -24.30 16.97
CA GLY A 303 -16.86 -24.43 15.76
C GLY A 303 -16.51 -23.08 15.13
N ALA A 304 -17.52 -22.22 14.93
CA ALA A 304 -17.33 -20.87 14.40
C ALA A 304 -16.49 -19.99 15.34
N PHE A 305 -16.77 -20.04 16.64
CA PHE A 305 -16.01 -19.29 17.64
C PHE A 305 -14.54 -19.68 17.64
N SER A 306 -14.22 -20.98 17.65
CA SER A 306 -12.83 -21.46 17.60
C SER A 306 -12.09 -21.00 16.34
N ALA A 307 -12.77 -20.99 15.18
CA ALA A 307 -12.18 -20.49 13.94
C ALA A 307 -11.87 -18.99 14.01
N HIS A 308 -12.79 -18.17 14.53
CA HIS A 308 -12.56 -16.73 14.69
C HIS A 308 -11.53 -16.42 15.77
N ARG A 309 -11.52 -17.14 16.89
CA ARG A 309 -10.50 -17.02 17.93
C ARG A 309 -9.10 -17.29 17.37
N ALA A 310 -8.95 -18.26 16.47
CA ALA A 310 -7.69 -18.51 15.78
C ALA A 310 -7.26 -17.35 14.87
N ARG A 311 -8.21 -16.71 14.15
CA ARG A 311 -7.95 -15.51 13.34
C ARG A 311 -7.53 -14.33 14.21
N VAL A 312 -8.22 -14.10 15.33
CA VAL A 312 -7.86 -13.07 16.32
C VAL A 312 -6.45 -13.32 16.86
N ALA A 313 -6.11 -14.56 17.23
CA ALA A 313 -4.76 -14.88 17.70
C ALA A 313 -3.68 -14.64 16.63
N ALA A 314 -3.98 -14.86 15.35
CA ALA A 314 -3.03 -14.62 14.26
C ALA A 314 -2.67 -13.13 14.10
N ALA A 315 -3.59 -12.20 14.42
CA ALA A 315 -3.30 -10.76 14.38
C ALA A 315 -2.15 -10.35 15.30
N ALA A 316 -1.97 -11.04 16.44
CA ALA A 316 -0.88 -10.76 17.38
C ALA A 316 0.51 -11.12 16.83
N SER A 317 0.58 -12.00 15.81
CA SER A 317 1.84 -12.43 15.21
C SER A 317 2.34 -11.47 14.12
N GLY A 318 1.55 -10.45 13.78
CA GLY A 318 1.76 -9.57 12.64
C GLY A 318 1.53 -10.30 11.31
N PRO A 319 1.37 -9.57 10.20
CA PRO A 319 1.40 -10.20 8.89
C PRO A 319 2.77 -10.85 8.69
N PRO A 320 2.84 -12.01 8.01
CA PRO A 320 4.13 -12.51 7.55
C PRO A 320 4.81 -11.39 6.77
N ALA A 321 6.11 -11.18 7.01
CA ALA A 321 6.86 -10.19 6.24
C ALA A 321 6.58 -10.44 4.75
N PRO A 322 6.24 -9.39 3.97
CA PRO A 322 5.97 -9.57 2.56
C PRO A 322 7.16 -10.34 1.96
N PRO A 323 6.92 -11.36 1.12
CA PRO A 323 8.00 -12.00 0.39
C PRO A 323 8.77 -10.85 -0.27
N GLY A 324 10.04 -10.70 0.11
CA GLY A 324 10.73 -9.42 0.04
C GLY A 324 10.47 -8.67 -1.25
N ALA A 325 10.38 -7.35 -1.16
CA ALA A 325 10.54 -6.41 -2.27
C ALA A 325 11.96 -6.56 -2.89
N GLY A 326 12.29 -7.78 -3.29
CA GLY A 326 13.53 -8.20 -3.89
C GLY A 326 13.52 -7.76 -5.32
N GLY A 327 13.93 -6.51 -5.52
CA GLY A 327 14.19 -5.91 -6.81
C GLY A 327 12.93 -5.70 -7.63
N VAL A 328 12.75 -4.47 -8.10
CA VAL A 328 12.11 -4.25 -9.40
C VAL A 328 12.66 -5.34 -10.35
N PRO A 329 11.82 -6.17 -11.00
CA PRO A 329 12.32 -7.10 -11.99
C PRO A 329 12.96 -6.26 -13.10
N THR A 330 14.28 -6.12 -13.05
CA THR A 330 15.06 -5.68 -14.18
C THR A 330 14.82 -6.74 -15.25
N ARG A 331 13.95 -6.38 -16.20
CA ARG A 331 13.72 -7.13 -17.43
C ARG A 331 15.09 -7.61 -17.93
N PRO A 332 15.33 -8.91 -18.16
CA PRO A 332 16.55 -9.34 -18.80
C PRO A 332 16.62 -8.60 -20.14
N GLN A 333 17.70 -7.84 -20.35
CA GLN A 333 17.99 -7.25 -21.65
C GLN A 333 18.12 -8.41 -22.63
N GLY A 334 17.04 -8.66 -23.38
CA GLY A 334 17.07 -9.56 -24.51
C GLY A 334 18.14 -9.05 -25.46
N ALA A 335 19.16 -9.88 -25.66
CA ALA A 335 20.17 -9.65 -26.68
C ALA A 335 19.46 -9.40 -28.01
N SER A 336 19.76 -8.27 -28.62
CA SER A 336 19.35 -7.98 -29.99
C SER A 336 19.91 -9.05 -30.91
N GLU A 337 19.08 -10.04 -31.28
CA GLU A 337 19.37 -10.92 -32.39
C GLU A 337 19.45 -10.06 -33.65
N THR A 338 20.68 -9.90 -34.14
CA THR A 338 20.96 -9.24 -35.41
C THR A 338 20.50 -10.19 -36.52
N PRO A 339 19.59 -9.81 -37.41
CA PRO A 339 19.21 -10.68 -38.51
C PRO A 339 20.41 -10.84 -39.45
N ALA A 340 20.86 -12.08 -39.62
CA ALA A 340 21.84 -12.44 -40.62
C ALA A 340 21.28 -12.07 -42.02
N ARG A 341 21.93 -11.09 -42.67
CA ARG A 341 21.70 -10.80 -44.08
C ARG A 341 22.04 -12.04 -44.91
N ARG A 342 21.08 -12.50 -45.71
CA ARG A 342 21.35 -13.23 -46.95
C ARG A 342 21.29 -12.24 -48.11
#